data_AF-A0A2A9KCC8-F1
#
_entry.id   AF-A0A2A9KCC8-F1
#
_cell.length_a   1.000
_cell.length_b   1.000
_cell.length_c   1.000
_cell.angle_alpha   90.00
_cell.angle_beta   90.00
_cell.angle_gamma   90.00
#
_symmetry.space_group_name_H-M   'P 1'
#
loop_
_entity.id
_entity.type
_entity.pdbx_description
1 polymer ?
#
loop_
_entity_poly.entity_id
_entity_poly.type
_entity_poly.pdbx_seq_one_letter_code
_entity_poly.pdbx_strand_id
1 'polypeptide(L)'
;MIARNYLNYRIASALTLTALLAACGSSVPLAETKPEPALPNLLKPAPAANLLTGNFYCELGNRVDLASGTDGAVKLSWKGRSYPMTTVSTTTGAVRLEDQASGLVWIQIPAKSMLLNSKLGQQLANECKLR
;
A
#
# COMPACT_ATOMS: atom_id res chain seq x y z
N MET A 1 -28.62 -26.94 29.38
CA MET A 1 -29.25 -27.41 28.14
C MET A 1 -30.33 -26.43 27.71
N ILE A 2 -30.00 -25.48 26.82
CA ILE A 2 -30.91 -24.61 26.06
C ILE A 2 -30.15 -24.36 24.74
N ALA A 3 -30.28 -25.21 23.72
CA ALA A 3 -31.29 -25.22 22.66
C ALA A 3 -31.02 -24.20 21.53
N ARG A 4 -30.67 -24.76 20.34
CA ARG A 4 -30.94 -24.31 18.95
C ARG A 4 -30.22 -23.02 18.50
N ASN A 5 -29.14 -23.04 17.71
CA ASN A 5 -28.84 -23.66 16.42
C ASN A 5 -29.59 -23.03 15.21
N TYR A 6 -28.77 -22.70 14.19
CA TYR A 6 -29.08 -22.36 12.80
C TYR A 6 -29.78 -21.03 12.47
N LEU A 7 -29.03 -20.13 11.84
CA LEU A 7 -29.54 -19.52 10.60
C LEU A 7 -28.39 -19.28 9.61
N ASN A 8 -28.19 -20.29 8.77
CA ASN A 8 -27.52 -20.19 7.49
C ASN A 8 -28.26 -19.18 6.60
N TYR A 9 -27.56 -18.18 6.08
CA TYR A 9 -28.09 -17.32 5.03
C TYR A 9 -27.32 -17.57 3.74
N ARG A 10 -27.74 -18.62 3.04
CA ARG A 10 -27.43 -18.85 1.62
C ARG A 10 -28.38 -17.95 0.83
N ILE A 11 -27.87 -16.86 0.25
CA ILE A 11 -28.54 -16.25 -0.89
C ILE A 11 -27.55 -16.22 -2.05
N ALA A 12 -27.74 -17.18 -2.93
CA ALA A 12 -27.33 -17.10 -4.31
C ALA A 12 -28.32 -16.19 -5.03
N SER A 13 -27.85 -15.11 -5.64
CA SER A 13 -28.61 -14.36 -6.65
C SER A 13 -27.67 -14.04 -7.80
N ALA A 14 -27.68 -14.92 -8.79
CA ALA A 14 -27.18 -14.67 -10.12
C ALA A 14 -28.20 -13.78 -10.85
N LEU A 15 -27.80 -12.56 -11.20
CA LEU A 15 -28.50 -11.72 -12.16
C LEU A 15 -27.46 -11.23 -13.17
N THR A 16 -27.31 -12.04 -14.22
CA THR A 16 -26.61 -11.68 -15.45
C THR A 16 -27.47 -10.68 -16.22
N LEU A 17 -27.04 -9.42 -16.27
CA LEU A 17 -27.61 -8.43 -17.20
C LEU A 17 -26.56 -8.12 -18.28
N THR A 18 -26.67 -8.82 -19.40
CA THR A 18 -25.98 -8.51 -20.65
C THR A 18 -26.61 -7.25 -21.24
N ALA A 19 -25.90 -6.12 -21.18
CA ALA A 19 -26.26 -4.91 -21.91
C ALA A 19 -25.21 -4.66 -22.99
N LEU A 20 -25.57 -4.95 -24.25
CA LEU A 20 -24.86 -4.46 -25.42
C LEU A 20 -24.95 -2.94 -25.44
N LEU A 21 -23.82 -2.25 -25.32
CA LEU A 21 -23.70 -0.84 -25.70
C LEU A 21 -23.00 -0.75 -27.05
N ALA A 22 -23.77 -0.27 -28.02
CA ALA A 22 -23.40 -0.02 -29.39
C ALA A 22 -22.21 0.94 -29.48
N ALA A 23 -21.29 0.63 -30.39
CA ALA A 23 -20.14 1.45 -30.72
C ALA A 23 -20.59 2.73 -31.45
N CYS A 24 -20.50 3.87 -30.77
CA CYS A 24 -20.44 5.17 -31.44
C CYS A 24 -18.97 5.46 -31.76
N GLY A 25 -18.59 5.29 -33.03
CA GLY A 25 -17.31 5.76 -33.54
C GLY A 25 -17.30 7.27 -33.63
N SER A 26 -16.68 7.94 -32.66
CA SER A 26 -16.27 9.34 -32.78
C SER A 26 -14.83 9.36 -33.26
N SER A 27 -14.63 9.61 -34.55
CA SER A 27 -13.32 9.94 -35.11
C SER A 27 -12.92 11.32 -34.58
N VAL A 28 -12.16 11.33 -33.49
CA VAL A 28 -11.49 12.54 -33.00
C VAL A 28 -10.35 12.86 -33.96
N PRO A 29 -10.24 14.10 -34.48
CA PRO A 29 -9.12 14.49 -35.31
C PRO A 29 -7.84 14.38 -34.49
N LEU A 30 -6.84 13.67 -35.03
CA LEU A 30 -5.46 13.77 -34.53
C LEU A 30 -4.99 15.20 -34.78
N ALA A 31 -5.08 16.04 -33.75
CA ALA A 31 -4.22 17.19 -33.67
C ALA A 31 -2.79 16.68 -33.55
N GLU A 32 -1.99 16.89 -34.60
CA GLU A 32 -0.54 16.74 -34.55
C GLU A 32 0.00 17.57 -33.40
N THR A 33 0.31 16.89 -32.30
CA THR A 33 1.07 17.45 -31.20
C THR A 33 2.49 17.62 -31.73
N LYS A 34 2.78 18.83 -32.18
CA LYS A 34 4.12 19.41 -32.29
C LYS A 34 4.98 18.83 -31.14
N PRO A 35 6.15 18.22 -31.40
CA PRO A 35 7.01 17.71 -30.34
C PRO A 35 7.31 18.84 -29.37
N GLU A 36 6.72 18.76 -28.18
CA GLU A 36 7.14 19.56 -27.05
C GLU A 36 8.59 19.17 -26.76
N PRO A 37 9.53 20.13 -26.67
CA PRO A 37 10.91 19.81 -26.37
C PRO A 37 10.95 19.01 -25.08
N ALA A 38 11.48 17.79 -25.12
CA ALA A 38 11.73 16.99 -23.93
C ALA A 38 12.62 17.82 -23.00
N LEU A 39 12.03 18.42 -21.98
CA LEU A 39 12.75 19.11 -20.93
C LEU A 39 13.67 18.05 -20.30
N PRO A 40 15.00 18.24 -20.35
CA PRO A 40 15.93 17.25 -19.83
C PRO A 40 15.58 16.97 -18.38
N ASN A 41 15.33 15.69 -18.13
CA ASN A 41 14.87 15.11 -16.89
C ASN A 41 15.89 15.39 -15.76
N LEU A 42 15.86 16.60 -15.19
CA LEU A 42 16.54 16.90 -13.94
C LEU A 42 15.66 16.43 -12.78
N LEU A 43 15.39 15.12 -12.74
CA LEU A 43 15.04 14.46 -11.49
C LEU A 43 16.30 14.53 -10.61
N LYS A 44 16.46 15.62 -9.87
CA LYS A 44 17.34 15.63 -8.71
C LYS A 44 16.86 14.49 -7.80
N PRO A 45 17.74 13.55 -7.39
CA PRO A 45 17.36 12.52 -6.43
C PRO A 45 16.73 13.21 -5.21
N ALA A 46 15.51 12.82 -4.87
CA ALA A 46 14.93 13.25 -3.61
C ALA A 46 15.89 12.82 -2.48
N PRO A 47 16.07 13.64 -1.43
CA PRO A 47 16.88 13.24 -0.28
C PRO A 47 16.41 11.87 0.20
N ALA A 48 17.34 10.94 0.39
CA ALA A 48 17.02 9.63 0.93
C ALA A 48 16.34 9.82 2.29
N ALA A 49 15.12 9.32 2.45
CA ALA A 49 14.43 9.35 3.72
C ALA A 49 15.17 8.43 4.69
N ASN A 50 15.40 8.93 5.91
CA ASN A 50 15.94 8.11 6.98
C ASN A 50 14.83 7.22 7.54
N LEU A 51 15.20 6.00 7.96
CA LEU A 51 14.26 5.11 8.63
C LEU A 51 13.83 5.71 9.97
N LEU A 52 12.55 6.01 10.10
CA LEU A 52 11.92 6.42 11.35
C LEU A 52 11.41 5.20 12.11
N THR A 53 11.78 5.07 13.38
CA THR A 53 11.29 4.01 14.27
C THR A 53 10.46 4.60 15.42
N GLY A 54 9.61 3.79 16.03
CA GLY A 54 8.70 4.18 17.09
C GLY A 54 7.27 3.70 16.85
N ASN A 55 6.34 4.28 17.62
CA ASN A 55 4.92 3.92 17.57
C ASN A 55 4.19 4.85 16.59
N PHE A 56 3.71 4.27 15.48
CA PHE A 56 2.97 4.99 14.47
C PHE A 56 1.47 4.89 14.70
N TYR A 57 0.81 6.03 14.60
CA TYR A 57 -0.64 6.17 14.67
C TYR A 57 -1.15 6.46 13.27
N CYS A 58 -2.06 5.61 12.81
CA CYS A 58 -2.54 5.60 11.44
C CYS A 58 -4.02 5.95 11.38
N GLU A 59 -4.53 6.14 10.16
CA GLU A 59 -5.96 6.28 9.92
C GLU A 59 -6.76 5.06 10.43
N LEU A 60 -8.05 5.28 10.68
CA LEU A 60 -9.00 4.26 11.13
C LEU A 60 -8.59 3.61 12.47
N GLY A 61 -7.78 4.29 13.28
CA GLY A 61 -7.33 3.81 14.59
C GLY A 61 -6.28 2.71 14.54
N ASN A 62 -5.67 2.44 13.38
CA ASN A 62 -4.60 1.46 13.28
C ASN A 62 -3.34 1.94 14.01
N ARG A 63 -2.60 1.00 14.59
CA ARG A 63 -1.29 1.24 15.22
C ARG A 63 -0.26 0.28 14.65
N VAL A 64 0.92 0.79 14.36
CA VAL A 64 2.08 0.02 13.89
C VAL A 64 3.29 0.46 14.69
N ASP A 65 4.00 -0.47 15.31
CA ASP A 65 5.21 -0.15 16.06
C ASP A 65 6.43 -0.68 15.29
N LEU A 66 7.43 0.17 15.09
CA LEU A 66 8.65 -0.17 14.35
C LEU A 66 9.86 -0.02 15.26
N ALA A 67 10.69 -1.04 15.36
CA ALA A 67 11.91 -1.01 16.17
C ALA A 67 13.12 -1.47 15.35
N SER A 68 14.27 -0.85 15.57
CA SER A 68 15.55 -1.23 15.00
C SER A 68 16.46 -1.85 16.06
N GLY A 69 17.10 -2.97 15.74
CA GLY A 69 18.15 -3.60 16.54
C GLY A 69 19.52 -2.96 16.30
N THR A 70 20.51 -3.35 17.10
CA THR A 70 21.90 -2.87 17.02
C THR A 70 22.63 -3.30 15.75
N ASP A 71 22.15 -4.35 15.10
CA ASP A 71 22.62 -4.93 13.84
C ASP A 71 21.92 -4.33 12.62
N GLY A 72 21.03 -3.35 12.81
CA GLY A 72 20.21 -2.78 11.75
C GLY A 72 19.02 -3.66 11.35
N ALA A 73 18.77 -4.78 12.05
CA ALA A 73 17.55 -5.55 11.86
C ALA A 73 16.33 -4.72 12.28
N VAL A 74 15.28 -4.73 11.45
CA VAL A 74 14.06 -3.98 11.75
C VAL A 74 12.94 -4.95 12.05
N LYS A 75 12.16 -4.67 13.10
CA LYS A 75 10.99 -5.45 13.47
C LYS A 75 9.75 -4.56 13.45
N LEU A 76 8.75 -4.97 12.69
CA LEU A 76 7.44 -4.33 12.64
C LEU A 76 6.47 -5.12 13.50
N SER A 77 5.74 -4.45 14.39
CA SER A 77 4.68 -5.04 15.20
C SER A 77 3.33 -4.49 14.79
N TRP A 78 2.41 -5.38 14.43
CA TRP A 78 1.07 -5.04 13.97
C TRP A 78 0.09 -6.14 14.35
N LYS A 79 -1.09 -5.75 14.86
CA LYS A 79 -2.16 -6.66 15.32
C LYS A 79 -1.64 -7.79 16.24
N GLY A 80 -0.75 -7.44 17.18
CA GLY A 80 -0.20 -8.37 18.17
C GLY A 80 0.84 -9.36 17.65
N ARG A 81 1.28 -9.22 16.40
CA ARG A 81 2.33 -10.06 15.79
C ARG A 81 3.54 -9.20 15.46
N SER A 82 4.71 -9.81 15.45
CA SER A 82 5.96 -9.17 15.00
C SER A 82 6.46 -9.82 13.71
N TYR A 83 7.01 -8.98 12.85
CA TYR A 83 7.47 -9.32 11.51
C TYR A 83 8.91 -8.81 11.34
N PRO A 84 9.87 -9.67 11.01
CA PRO A 84 11.20 -9.23 10.65
C PRO A 84 11.14 -8.54 9.30
N MET A 85 11.68 -7.34 9.21
CA MET A 85 11.61 -6.51 8.01
C MET A 85 13.00 -6.29 7.44
N THR A 86 13.12 -6.42 6.12
CA THR A 86 14.35 -6.20 5.37
C THR A 86 14.24 -4.93 4.54
N THR A 87 15.25 -4.08 4.57
CA THR A 87 15.31 -2.87 3.75
C THR A 87 15.45 -3.21 2.27
N VAL A 88 14.66 -2.56 1.43
CA VAL A 88 14.70 -2.68 -0.03
C VAL A 88 15.11 -1.34 -0.62
N SER A 89 16.14 -1.35 -1.48
CA SER A 89 16.61 -0.15 -2.18
C SER A 89 15.51 0.44 -3.05
N THR A 90 15.32 1.76 -2.96
CA THR A 90 14.37 2.50 -3.79
C THR A 90 15.09 3.56 -4.60
N THR A 91 14.57 3.87 -5.79
CA THR A 91 15.08 4.97 -6.64
C THR A 91 14.47 6.32 -6.26
N THR A 92 13.33 6.30 -5.58
CA THR A 92 12.56 7.49 -5.18
C THR A 92 13.02 8.09 -3.86
N GLY A 93 13.95 7.44 -3.15
CA GLY A 93 14.42 7.86 -1.83
C GLY A 93 13.44 7.51 -0.69
N ALA A 94 12.32 6.84 -0.99
CA ALA A 94 11.41 6.36 0.05
C ALA A 94 12.04 5.19 0.83
N VAL A 95 11.85 5.12 2.14
CA VAL A 95 12.23 3.94 2.90
C VAL A 95 11.21 2.85 2.62
N ARG A 96 11.69 1.70 2.15
CA ARG A 96 10.87 0.51 1.93
C ARG A 96 11.44 -0.63 2.74
N LEU A 97 10.60 -1.24 3.56
CA LEU A 97 10.91 -2.46 4.29
C LEU A 97 9.92 -3.56 3.90
N GLU A 98 10.38 -4.79 3.83
CA GLU A 98 9.54 -5.93 3.47
C GLU A 98 9.80 -7.15 4.34
N ASP A 99 8.72 -7.86 4.67
CA ASP A 99 8.76 -9.26 5.07
C ASP A 99 8.19 -10.11 3.93
N GLN A 100 9.05 -10.76 3.16
CA GLN A 100 8.62 -11.59 2.02
C GLN A 100 7.76 -12.78 2.45
N ALA A 101 7.98 -13.31 3.67
CA ALA A 101 7.26 -14.47 4.16
C ALA A 101 5.79 -14.13 4.45
N SER A 102 5.51 -12.99 5.10
CA SER A 102 4.14 -12.52 5.31
C SER A 102 3.56 -11.75 4.12
N GLY A 103 4.40 -11.17 3.27
CA GLY A 103 4.00 -10.22 2.23
C GLY A 103 3.74 -8.81 2.78
N LEU A 104 4.17 -8.50 4.01
CA LEU A 104 4.04 -7.15 4.55
C LEU A 104 5.09 -6.22 3.96
N VAL A 105 4.63 -5.04 3.57
CA VAL A 105 5.48 -3.97 3.05
C VAL A 105 5.20 -2.70 3.82
N TRP A 106 6.24 -2.16 4.45
CA TRP A 106 6.20 -0.87 5.12
C TRP A 106 6.91 0.18 4.27
N ILE A 107 6.23 1.28 4.01
CA ILE A 107 6.77 2.39 3.19
C ILE A 107 6.72 3.67 4.02
N GLN A 108 7.84 4.38 4.08
CA GLN A 108 7.90 5.73 4.60
C GLN A 108 8.23 6.70 3.48
N ILE A 109 7.36 7.70 3.36
CA ILE A 109 7.57 8.87 2.51
C ILE A 109 7.65 10.11 3.42
N PRO A 110 8.15 11.26 2.94
CA PRO A 110 8.49 12.39 3.82
C PRO A 110 7.39 12.85 4.79
N ALA A 111 6.10 12.72 4.42
CA ALA A 111 4.99 13.21 5.23
C ALA A 111 4.25 12.13 6.05
N LYS A 112 4.38 10.85 5.70
CA LYS A 112 3.57 9.76 6.26
C LYS A 112 4.16 8.38 5.95
N SER A 113 3.67 7.37 6.64
CA SER A 113 3.98 5.97 6.38
C SER A 113 2.72 5.16 6.06
N MET A 114 2.91 3.97 5.50
CA MET A 114 1.82 3.05 5.20
C MET A 114 2.28 1.58 5.27
N LEU A 115 1.34 0.70 5.62
CA LEU A 115 1.52 -0.74 5.66
C LEU A 115 0.65 -1.39 4.58
N LEU A 116 1.25 -2.22 3.75
CA LEU A 116 0.60 -2.93 2.66
C LEU A 116 0.76 -4.44 2.82
N ASN A 117 -0.17 -5.19 2.25
CA ASN A 117 -0.02 -6.61 1.95
C ASN A 117 0.22 -6.74 0.43
N SER A 118 1.46 -7.04 0.03
CA SER A 118 1.83 -7.17 -1.37
C SER A 118 1.24 -8.41 -2.04
N LYS A 119 0.99 -9.48 -1.26
CA LYS A 119 0.40 -10.73 -1.79
C LYS A 119 -1.07 -10.55 -2.18
N LEU A 120 -1.80 -9.73 -1.42
CA LEU A 120 -3.22 -9.44 -1.68
C LEU A 120 -3.46 -8.10 -2.39
N GLY A 121 -2.41 -7.28 -2.59
CA GLY A 121 -2.54 -5.94 -3.15
C GLY A 121 -3.36 -4.99 -2.27
N GLN A 122 -3.38 -5.21 -0.95
CA GLN A 122 -4.25 -4.46 -0.02
C GLN A 122 -3.45 -3.46 0.80
N GLN A 123 -4.02 -2.27 0.99
CA GLN A 123 -3.55 -1.32 2.00
C GLN A 123 -4.15 -1.68 3.36
N LEU A 124 -3.28 -1.95 4.33
CA LEU A 124 -3.65 -2.39 5.67
C LEU A 124 -3.74 -1.23 6.66
N ALA A 125 -2.84 -0.26 6.52
CA ALA A 125 -2.84 0.99 7.28
C ALA A 125 -2.25 2.11 6.43
N ASN A 126 -2.80 3.31 6.56
CA ASN A 126 -2.39 4.51 5.81
C ASN A 126 -2.31 5.71 6.76
N GLU A 127 -1.73 6.81 6.26
CA GLU A 127 -1.58 8.07 7.02
C GLU A 127 -0.92 7.86 8.39
N CYS A 128 0.05 6.94 8.46
CA CYS A 128 0.74 6.62 9.69
C CYS A 128 1.79 7.68 10.03
N LYS A 129 1.74 8.24 11.25
CA LYS A 129 2.68 9.26 11.74
C LYS A 129 3.19 8.89 13.13
N LEU A 130 4.43 9.26 13.43
CA LEU A 130 4.95 9.26 14.80
C LEU A 130 4.19 10.33 15.59
N ARG A 131 3.82 10.00 16.83
CA ARG A 131 3.19 10.93 17.75
C ARG A 131 4.22 11.50 18.71
#